data_AF-A0A6A2Y2L8-F1
#
_entry.id   AF-A0A6A2Y2L8-F1
#
_cell.length_a   1.000
_cell.length_b   1.000
_cell.length_c   1.000
_cell.angle_alpha   90.00
_cell.angle_beta   90.00
_cell.angle_gamma   90.00
#
_symmetry.space_group_name_H-M   'P 1'
#
loop_
_entity.id
_entity.type
_entity.pdbx_description
1 polymer ?
#
loop_
_entity_poly.entity_id
_entity_poly.type
_entity_poly.pdbx_seq_one_letter_code
_entity_poly.pdbx_strand_id
1 'polypeptide(L)'
;MGSRKEEERNEKIIRGLMKLPPNRRCINCNSLGPQYVCTNFWTFVCMTCSGIHREFTHRVKSVSMSKFTSQEVEALQSGGNQFENVLLFVIYGKIATLINA
;
A
#
# COMPACT_ATOMS: atom_id res chain seq x y z
N MET A 1 -5.04 10.95 -19.21
CA MET A 1 -5.63 9.60 -19.02
C MET A 1 -4.79 8.63 -19.82
N GLY A 2 -4.28 7.56 -19.19
CA GLY A 2 -3.41 6.57 -19.86
C GLY A 2 -4.19 5.70 -20.83
N SER A 3 -3.48 5.07 -21.78
CA SER A 3 -4.11 4.14 -22.72
C SER A 3 -4.49 2.83 -22.02
N ARG A 4 -5.48 2.08 -22.54
CA ARG A 4 -5.86 0.76 -21.98
C ARG A 4 -4.66 -0.21 -21.86
N LYS A 5 -3.74 -0.16 -22.84
CA LYS A 5 -2.50 -0.95 -22.83
C LYS A 5 -1.56 -0.56 -21.68
N GLU A 6 -1.53 0.72 -21.33
CA GLU A 6 -0.74 1.23 -20.19
C GLU A 6 -1.36 0.81 -18.86
N GLU A 7 -2.68 0.88 -18.73
CA GLU A 7 -3.41 0.40 -17.55
C GLU A 7 -3.13 -1.09 -17.30
N GLU A 8 -3.20 -1.93 -18.33
CA GLU A 8 -2.88 -3.37 -18.24
C GLU A 8 -1.40 -3.63 -17.87
N ARG A 9 -0.47 -2.82 -18.37
CA ARG A 9 0.95 -2.91 -18.00
C ARG A 9 1.14 -2.57 -16.52
N ASN A 10 0.52 -1.49 -16.07
CA ASN A 10 0.61 -1.00 -14.70
C ASN A 10 0.04 -2.03 -13.71
N GLU A 11 -1.12 -2.62 -14.02
CA GLU A 11 -1.69 -3.70 -13.21
C GLU A 11 -0.77 -4.92 -13.10
N LYS A 12 -0.13 -5.33 -14.20
CA LYS A 12 0.82 -6.44 -14.18
C LYS A 12 2.02 -6.17 -13.27
N ILE A 13 2.55 -4.94 -13.31
CA ILE A 13 3.68 -4.55 -12.47
C ILE A 13 3.28 -4.59 -10.99
N ILE A 14 2.15 -3.97 -10.63
CA ILE A 14 1.68 -3.94 -9.22
C ILE A 14 1.45 -5.37 -8.70
N ARG A 15 0.81 -6.24 -9.49
CA ARG A 15 0.63 -7.65 -9.12
C ARG A 15 1.96 -8.39 -8.98
N GLY A 16 2.99 -8.01 -9.74
CA GLY A 16 4.35 -8.49 -9.58
C GLY A 16 4.95 -8.05 -8.24
N LEU A 17 4.81 -6.77 -7.88
CA LEU A 17 5.31 -6.21 -6.62
C LEU A 17 4.70 -6.91 -5.40
N MET A 18 3.40 -7.23 -5.42
CA MET A 18 2.74 -7.95 -4.32
C MET A 18 3.34 -9.34 -4.04
N LYS A 19 4.00 -9.95 -5.03
CA LYS A 19 4.64 -11.26 -4.87
C LYS A 19 6.00 -11.19 -4.20
N LEU A 20 6.61 -9.99 -4.12
CA LEU A 20 7.88 -9.80 -3.41
C LEU A 20 7.70 -10.09 -1.93
N PRO A 21 8.60 -10.87 -1.28
CA PRO A 21 8.49 -11.23 0.13
C PRO A 21 8.07 -10.09 1.08
N PRO A 22 8.67 -8.88 1.02
CA PRO A 22 8.27 -7.79 1.92
C PRO A 22 6.83 -7.30 1.71
N ASN A 23 6.31 -7.38 0.49
CA ASN A 23 4.98 -6.87 0.13
C ASN A 23 3.85 -7.88 0.39
N ARG A 24 4.19 -9.11 0.79
CA ARG A 24 3.18 -10.15 1.09
C ARG A 24 2.46 -9.93 2.41
N ARG A 25 2.96 -9.02 3.24
CA ARG A 25 2.40 -8.68 4.54
C ARG A 25 2.14 -7.19 4.63
N CYS A 26 1.04 -6.85 5.30
CA CYS A 26 0.72 -5.47 5.64
C CYS A 26 1.84 -4.86 6.49
N ILE A 27 2.34 -3.69 6.09
CA ILE A 27 3.41 -3.02 6.84
C ILE A 27 2.97 -2.56 8.25
N ASN A 28 1.66 -2.39 8.47
CA ASN A 28 1.08 -1.88 9.72
C ASN A 28 0.58 -2.94 10.70
N CYS A 29 0.36 -4.18 10.28
CA CYS A 29 -0.17 -5.21 11.19
C CYS A 29 0.28 -6.63 10.85
N ASN A 30 1.17 -6.76 9.86
CA ASN A 30 1.75 -8.02 9.43
C ASN A 30 0.76 -9.07 8.88
N SER A 31 -0.51 -8.68 8.68
CA SER A 31 -1.51 -9.55 8.06
C SER A 31 -1.14 -9.90 6.63
N LEU A 32 -1.46 -11.13 6.20
CA LEU A 32 -1.11 -11.63 4.87
C LEU A 32 -1.98 -11.01 3.79
N GLY A 33 -1.40 -10.86 2.60
CA GLY A 33 -2.11 -10.45 1.39
C GLY A 33 -2.71 -9.04 1.48
N PRO A 34 -1.90 -7.99 1.72
CA PRO A 34 -2.40 -6.62 1.66
C PRO A 34 -2.99 -6.33 0.27
N GLN A 35 -4.16 -5.68 0.21
CA GLN A 35 -4.91 -5.44 -1.04
C GLN A 35 -4.98 -3.95 -1.42
N TYR A 36 -4.34 -3.10 -0.62
CA TYR A 36 -4.37 -1.65 -0.78
C TYR A 36 -2.95 -1.10 -0.81
N VAL A 37 -2.79 0.02 -1.49
CA VAL A 37 -1.55 0.81 -1.50
C VAL A 37 -1.84 2.16 -0.86
N CYS A 38 -1.07 2.53 0.17
CA CYS A 38 -1.05 3.91 0.64
C CYS A 38 -0.12 4.73 -0.25
N THR A 39 -0.66 5.61 -1.09
CA THR A 39 0.15 6.35 -2.07
C THR A 39 0.91 7.53 -1.46
N ASN A 40 0.65 7.86 -0.19
CA ASN A 40 1.49 8.80 0.55
C ASN A 40 2.86 8.20 0.90
N PHE A 41 2.91 6.89 1.18
CA PHE A 41 4.11 6.20 1.67
C PHE A 41 4.62 5.12 0.72
N TRP A 42 3.89 4.83 -0.36
CA TRP A 42 4.19 3.78 -1.32
C TRP A 42 4.33 2.40 -0.69
N THR A 43 3.45 2.11 0.28
CA THR A 43 3.43 0.85 1.04
C THR A 43 2.16 0.05 0.79
N PHE A 44 2.26 -1.27 0.90
CA PHE A 44 1.13 -2.19 0.85
C PHE A 44 0.51 -2.38 2.23
N VAL A 45 -0.80 -2.17 2.32
CA VAL A 45 -1.60 -2.23 3.56
C VAL A 45 -2.83 -3.13 3.39
N CYS A 46 -3.29 -3.75 4.48
CA CYS A 46 -4.53 -4.53 4.47
C CYS A 46 -5.76 -3.61 4.47
N MET A 47 -6.96 -4.19 4.30
CA MET A 47 -8.22 -3.45 4.29
C MET A 47 -8.42 -2.64 5.58
N THR A 48 -8.19 -3.24 6.74
CA THR A 48 -8.35 -2.57 8.04
C THR A 48 -7.42 -1.37 8.19
N CYS A 49 -6.11 -1.56 7.94
CA CYS A 49 -5.15 -0.47 8.01
C CYS A 49 -5.41 0.60 6.94
N SER A 50 -5.96 0.22 5.78
CA SER A 50 -6.39 1.19 4.77
C SER A 50 -7.47 2.14 5.30
N GLY A 51 -8.41 1.64 6.12
CA GLY A 51 -9.44 2.46 6.76
C GLY A 51 -8.82 3.47 7.73
N ILE A 52 -7.91 2.99 8.58
CA ILE A 52 -7.21 3.84 9.54
C ILE A 52 -6.37 4.90 8.82
N HIS A 53 -5.66 4.54 7.75
CA HIS A 53 -4.94 5.51 6.92
C HIS A 53 -5.86 6.63 6.39
N ARG A 54 -7.13 6.34 6.08
CA ARG A 54 -8.11 7.36 5.64
C ARG A 54 -8.49 8.32 6.77
N GLU A 55 -8.56 7.86 8.03
CA GLU A 55 -8.81 8.73 9.20
C GLU A 55 -7.70 9.78 9.38
N PHE A 56 -6.47 9.43 8.99
CA PHE A 56 -5.33 10.36 8.93
C PHE A 56 -5.23 11.12 7.60
N THR A 57 -6.29 11.14 6.77
CA THR A 57 -6.32 11.80 5.45
C THR A 57 -5.28 11.30 4.45
N HIS A 58 -4.70 10.12 4.68
CA HIS A 58 -3.80 9.50 3.71
C HIS A 58 -4.60 8.97 2.52
N ARG A 59 -3.99 9.05 1.34
CA ARG A 59 -4.54 8.50 0.11
C ARG A 59 -4.26 7.02 0.04
N VAL A 60 -5.31 6.25 -0.24
CA VAL A 60 -5.26 4.78 -0.29
C VAL A 60 -6.04 4.28 -1.50
N LYS A 61 -5.39 3.45 -2.32
CA LYS A 61 -5.95 2.88 -3.56
C LYS A 61 -6.07 1.38 -3.43
N SER A 62 -7.19 0.83 -3.91
CA SER A 62 -7.39 -0.62 -3.99
C SER A 62 -6.61 -1.15 -5.18
N VAL A 63 -5.84 -2.22 -4.99
CA VAL A 63 -5.08 -2.82 -6.10
C VAL A 63 -6.01 -3.39 -7.17
N SER A 64 -7.18 -3.91 -6.80
CA SER A 64 -8.13 -4.52 -7.76
C SER A 64 -9.11 -3.53 -8.37
N MET A 65 -9.41 -2.41 -7.70
CA MET A 65 -10.49 -1.50 -8.10
C MET A 65 -10.02 -0.11 -8.55
N SER A 66 -8.74 0.21 -8.41
CA SER A 66 -8.20 1.53 -8.74
C SER A 66 -7.27 1.49 -9.93
N LYS A 67 -7.35 2.53 -10.78
CA LYS A 67 -6.38 2.76 -11.85
C LYS A 67 -5.15 3.44 -11.30
N PHE A 68 -3.96 2.94 -11.64
CA PHE A 68 -2.68 3.54 -11.27
C PHE A 68 -2.04 4.21 -12.48
N THR A 69 -1.53 5.42 -12.28
CA THR A 69 -0.72 6.09 -13.30
C THR A 69 0.67 5.49 -13.35
N SER A 70 1.38 5.66 -14.46
CA SER A 70 2.74 5.15 -14.60
C SER A 70 3.69 5.74 -13.54
N GLN A 71 3.50 7.02 -13.18
CA GLN A 71 4.27 7.66 -12.11
C GLN A 71 4.00 7.04 -10.73
N GLU A 72 2.75 6.68 -10.43
CA GLU A 72 2.41 5.99 -9.18
C GLU A 72 3.01 4.58 -9.13
N VAL A 73 3.05 3.89 -10.28
CA VAL A 73 3.68 2.57 -10.38
C VAL A 73 5.19 2.66 -10.18
N GLU A 74 5.86 3.62 -10.83
CA GLU A 74 7.30 3.85 -10.67
C GLU A 74 7.65 4.18 -9.22
N ALA A 75 6.87 5.04 -8.56
CA ALA A 75 7.05 5.37 -7.15
C ALA A 75 6.82 4.16 -6.23
N LEU A 76 5.86 3.29 -6.56
CA LEU A 76 5.62 2.05 -5.81
C LEU A 76 6.74 1.02 -6.03
N GLN A 77 7.36 0.99 -7.21
CA GLN A 77 8.51 0.12 -7.50
C GLN A 77 9.77 0.56 -6.74
N SER A 78 10.01 1.86 -6.59
CA SER A 78 11.14 2.39 -5.81
C SER A 78 10.89 2.32 -4.30
N GLY A 79 9.63 2.41 -3.88
CA GLY A 79 9.18 2.17 -2.52
C GLY A 79 8.96 0.69 -2.21
N GLY A 80 7.71 0.37 -1.85
CA GLY A 80 7.34 -0.96 -1.36
C GLY A 80 7.73 -1.18 0.10
N ASN A 81 7.35 -2.34 0.62
CA ASN A 81 7.59 -2.72 2.02
C ASN A 81 9.02 -3.24 2.25
N GLN A 82 9.91 -3.18 1.24
CA GLN A 82 11.30 -3.64 1.33
C GLN A 82 12.13 -2.79 2.28
N PHE A 83 11.80 -1.50 2.36
CA PHE A 83 12.28 -0.68 3.45
C PHE A 83 11.51 -1.11 4.68
N GLU A 84 12.19 -1.84 5.57
CA GLU A 84 11.95 -1.74 7.00
C GLU A 84 12.11 -0.27 7.39
N ASN A 85 11.13 0.58 7.05
CA ASN A 85 10.97 1.87 7.70
C ASN A 85 10.44 1.55 9.10
N VAL A 86 11.41 1.17 9.95
CA VAL A 86 11.37 1.09 11.41
C VAL A 86 10.75 2.35 12.03
N LEU A 87 10.62 3.45 11.26
CA LEU A 87 9.96 4.70 11.65
C LEU A 87 8.43 4.68 11.78
N LEU A 88 7.75 3.55 11.55
CA LEU A 88 6.30 3.52 11.78
C LEU A 88 5.90 3.51 13.27
N PHE A 89 6.85 3.45 14.22
CA PHE A 89 6.58 3.63 15.65
C PHE A 89 5.72 4.88 15.96
N VAL A 90 5.79 5.92 15.11
CA VAL A 90 5.05 7.18 15.30
C VAL A 90 3.57 7.09 14.92
N ILE A 91 3.19 6.19 13.98
CA ILE A 91 1.77 5.93 13.66
C ILE A 91 1.22 4.82 14.58
N TYR A 92 2.03 3.81 14.90
CA TYR A 92 1.65 2.69 15.79
C TYR A 92 1.18 3.13 17.19
N GLY A 93 1.64 4.27 17.72
CA GLY A 93 1.20 4.78 19.03
C GLY A 93 -0.27 5.23 19.11
N LYS A 94 -0.91 5.60 17.98
CA LYS A 94 -2.36 5.94 17.95
C LYS A 94 -3.21 4.81 17.38
N ILE A 95 -2.68 4.04 16.41
CA ILE A 95 -3.40 2.92 15.79
C ILE A 95 -3.56 1.75 16.77
N ALA A 96 -2.54 1.43 17.59
CA ALA A 96 -2.64 0.34 18.56
C ALA A 96 -3.69 0.61 19.66
N THR A 97 -3.91 1.88 20.02
CA THR A 97 -4.91 2.31 21.01
C THR A 97 -6.34 2.20 20.47
N LEU A 98 -6.55 2.41 19.17
CA LEU A 98 -7.88 2.29 18.53
C LEU A 98 -8.28 0.83 18.27
N ILE A 99 -7.33 -0.11 18.19
CA ILE A 99 -7.59 -1.53 17.94
C ILE A 99 -7.83 -2.31 19.25
N ASN A 100 -7.39 -1.80 20.41
CA ASN A 100 -7.55 -2.43 21.74
C ASN A 100 -8.59 -1.74 22.64
N ALA A 101 -9.49 -0.91 22.09
CA ALA A 101 -10.58 -0.26 22.80
C ALA A 101 -11.94 -0.82 22.36
#